data_AF-A0A7Z0EDU1-F1
#
_entry.id   AF-A0A7Z0EDU1-F1
#
_cell.length_a   1.000
_cell.length_b   1.000
_cell.length_c   1.000
_cell.angle_alpha   90.00
_cell.angle_beta   90.00
_cell.angle_gamma   90.00
#
_symmetry.space_group_name_H-M   'P 1'
#
loop_
_entity.id
_entity.type
_entity.pdbx_description
1 polymer ?
#
loop_
_entity_poly.entity_id
_entity_poly.type
_entity_poly.pdbx_seq_one_letter_code
_entity_poly.pdbx_strand_id
1 'polypeptide(L)'
;MFVENPNADYILASEEFKRLNEKVLEPRGVLLTVDGYQYTNSLPAPAPAHNTPSIIAAPPMTSTKATVNGLPPWPTEAPAPTPEGKAQRDPKSVFVVHGRDTRPVEVVRQYLHFLGLRMMTWSDAVNLTGKPQPHTYEIVKAGIVIFSPDDEARLKPKFADGKELKPEGQPRQNVTLEAGMAFATATEGTIFVQSERVRAISDIEGFNWVSLDGTWDNRKDLLNRLRNAGAAVNQANDNLNDALAGPFKITE
;
A
#
# COMPACT_ATOMS: atom_id res chain seq x y z
N MET A 1 7.30 -6.21 -1.35
CA MET A 1 5.84 -6.29 -1.15
C MET A 1 5.60 -7.45 -0.22
N PHE A 2 5.03 -7.22 0.96
CA PHE A 2 4.56 -8.30 1.84
C PHE A 2 3.05 -8.36 1.64
N VAL A 3 2.57 -9.51 1.20
CA VAL A 3 1.14 -9.75 0.99
C VAL A 3 0.75 -10.73 2.06
N GLU A 4 0.20 -10.22 3.15
CA GLU A 4 -0.46 -11.08 4.12
C GLU A 4 -1.80 -11.51 3.52
N ASN A 5 -2.08 -12.81 3.61
CA ASN A 5 -3.40 -13.32 3.34
C ASN A 5 -4.30 -12.81 4.48
N PRO A 6 -5.36 -12.02 4.23
CA PRO A 6 -6.25 -11.53 5.28
C PRO A 6 -7.05 -12.64 5.98
N ASN A 7 -7.00 -13.87 5.45
CA ASN A 7 -7.49 -15.07 6.11
C ASN A 7 -6.42 -15.82 6.91
N ALA A 8 -5.16 -15.37 6.92
CA ALA A 8 -4.07 -16.04 7.63
C ALA A 8 -4.40 -16.19 9.12
N ASP A 9 -4.86 -15.12 9.76
CA ASP A 9 -5.21 -15.13 11.19
C ASP A 9 -6.38 -16.05 11.51
N TYR A 10 -7.37 -16.15 10.61
CA TYR A 10 -8.49 -17.08 10.76
C TYR A 10 -8.06 -18.54 10.57
N ILE A 11 -7.05 -18.79 9.72
CA ILE A 11 -6.49 -20.13 9.50
C ILE A 11 -5.62 -20.56 10.68
N LEU A 12 -4.83 -19.66 11.28
CA LEU A 12 -4.01 -19.96 12.46
C LEU A 12 -4.85 -20.34 13.70
N ALA A 13 -6.07 -19.78 13.81
CA ALA A 13 -6.99 -20.09 14.89
C ALA A 13 -7.82 -21.37 14.68
N SER A 14 -7.76 -21.98 13.48
CA SER A 14 -8.54 -23.17 13.13
C SER A 14 -8.06 -24.43 13.86
N GLU A 15 -8.98 -25.37 14.13
CA GLU A 15 -8.64 -26.66 14.74
C GLU A 15 -7.73 -27.52 13.82
N GLU A 16 -7.91 -27.38 12.51
CA GLU A 16 -7.08 -28.01 11.49
C GLU A 16 -5.63 -27.54 11.59
N PHE A 17 -5.43 -26.24 11.79
CA PHE A 17 -4.10 -25.66 11.94
C PHE A 17 -3.46 -26.03 13.27
N LYS A 18 -4.18 -25.96 14.40
CA LYS A 18 -3.64 -26.43 15.70
C LYS A 18 -3.16 -27.87 15.61
N ARG A 19 -3.97 -28.73 14.99
CA ARG A 19 -3.62 -30.14 14.77
C ARG A 19 -2.40 -30.31 13.87
N LEU A 20 -2.25 -29.50 12.83
CA LEU A 20 -1.06 -29.50 11.97
C LEU A 20 0.17 -29.03 12.77
N ASN A 21 0.06 -27.92 13.51
CA ASN A 21 1.16 -27.36 14.28
C ASN A 21 1.68 -28.36 15.32
N GLU A 22 0.79 -28.91 16.14
CA GLU A 22 1.13 -29.85 17.21
C GLU A 22 1.64 -31.21 16.70
N LYS A 23 1.04 -31.75 15.62
CA LYS A 23 1.34 -33.13 15.19
C LYS A 23 2.41 -33.22 14.11
N VAL A 24 2.69 -32.13 13.40
CA VAL A 24 3.51 -32.16 12.18
C VAL A 24 4.66 -31.18 12.25
N LEU A 25 4.43 -29.95 12.70
CA LEU A 25 5.41 -28.86 12.60
C LEU A 25 6.35 -28.83 13.81
N GLU A 26 5.81 -28.70 15.02
CA GLU A 26 6.61 -28.67 16.25
C GLU A 26 7.47 -29.93 16.44
N PRO A 27 6.97 -31.17 16.22
CA PRO A 27 7.80 -32.37 16.33
C PRO A 27 8.93 -32.43 15.30
N ARG A 28 8.83 -31.65 14.22
CA ARG A 28 9.88 -31.53 13.19
C ARG A 28 10.76 -30.29 13.40
N GLY A 29 10.57 -29.56 14.50
CA GLY A 29 11.34 -28.36 14.83
C GLY A 29 10.99 -27.16 13.94
N VAL A 30 9.80 -27.13 13.34
CA VAL A 30 9.31 -26.00 12.54
C VAL A 30 8.39 -25.16 13.42
N LEU A 31 8.81 -23.94 13.74
CA LEU A 31 8.09 -23.03 14.62
C LEU A 31 7.61 -21.80 13.86
N LEU A 32 6.38 -21.37 14.13
CA LEU A 32 5.87 -20.10 13.62
C LEU A 32 6.41 -18.94 14.46
N THR A 33 7.12 -18.01 13.82
CA THR A 33 7.67 -16.79 14.43
C THR A 33 7.01 -15.56 13.80
N VAL A 34 7.33 -14.36 14.33
CA VAL A 34 6.89 -13.08 13.75
C VAL A 34 7.36 -12.88 12.30
N ASP A 35 8.42 -13.58 11.87
CA ASP A 35 8.95 -13.56 10.50
C ASP A 35 8.49 -14.79 9.67
N GLY A 36 7.52 -15.55 10.15
CA GLY A 36 7.04 -16.79 9.53
C GLY A 36 7.67 -18.06 10.12
N TYR A 37 7.59 -19.18 9.40
CA TYR A 37 8.08 -20.48 9.90
C TYR A 37 9.61 -20.61 9.86
N GLN A 38 10.22 -21.01 10.98
CA GLN A 38 11.66 -21.22 11.11
C GLN A 38 11.97 -22.63 11.65
N TYR A 39 13.12 -23.19 11.25
CA TYR A 39 13.64 -24.46 11.78
C TYR A 39 14.53 -24.21 13.00
N THR A 40 14.34 -24.98 14.07
CA THR A 40 15.10 -24.86 15.33
C THR A 40 16.51 -25.43 15.27
N ASN A 41 16.80 -26.31 14.31
CA ASN A 41 18.16 -26.70 13.97
C ASN A 41 18.66 -25.82 12.82
N SER A 42 19.23 -24.68 13.17
CA SER A 42 19.91 -23.81 12.21
C SER A 42 21.16 -24.52 11.65
N LEU A 43 21.02 -25.10 10.45
CA LEU A 43 22.18 -25.11 9.56
C LEU A 43 22.54 -23.65 9.26
N PRO A 44 23.83 -23.27 9.28
CA PRO A 44 24.21 -21.90 8.99
C PRO A 44 23.64 -21.48 7.64
N ALA A 45 23.09 -20.28 7.58
CA ALA A 45 22.56 -19.70 6.36
C ALA A 45 23.60 -19.87 5.23
N PRO A 46 23.22 -20.37 4.03
CA PRO A 46 24.15 -20.39 2.92
C PRO A 46 24.59 -18.96 2.64
N ALA A 47 25.90 -18.74 2.61
CA ALA A 47 26.49 -17.45 2.26
C ALA A 47 25.87 -16.92 0.96
N PRO A 48 25.63 -15.61 0.84
CA PRO A 48 25.07 -15.04 -0.38
C PRO A 48 25.99 -15.40 -1.55
N ALA A 49 25.47 -16.19 -2.49
CA ALA A 49 26.16 -16.47 -3.73
C ALA A 49 26.30 -15.16 -4.51
N HIS A 50 27.47 -14.53 -4.42
CA HIS A 50 27.91 -13.51 -5.36
C HIS A 50 28.13 -14.16 -6.73
N ASN A 51 27.05 -14.33 -7.49
CA ASN A 51 27.15 -14.46 -8.93
C ASN A 51 26.98 -13.07 -9.53
N THR A 52 28.09 -12.35 -9.59
CA THR A 52 28.24 -11.17 -10.45
C THR A 52 28.15 -11.65 -11.89
N PRO A 53 27.15 -11.26 -12.71
CA PRO A 53 27.29 -11.40 -14.14
C PRO A 53 28.41 -10.45 -14.58
N SER A 54 29.45 -11.02 -15.20
CA SER A 54 30.52 -10.24 -15.82
C SER A 54 29.91 -9.31 -16.86
N ILE A 55 30.08 -8.00 -16.67
CA ILE A 55 29.72 -6.99 -17.65
C ILE A 55 30.68 -7.14 -18.83
N ILE A 56 30.17 -7.58 -19.98
CA ILE A 56 30.84 -7.42 -21.26
C ILE A 56 30.84 -5.91 -21.56
N ALA A 57 32.02 -5.33 -21.66
CA ALA A 57 32.20 -3.91 -21.96
C ALA A 57 31.62 -3.57 -23.34
N ALA A 58 30.70 -2.61 -23.39
CA ALA A 58 30.27 -1.98 -24.65
C ALA A 58 31.33 -0.95 -25.09
N PRO A 59 31.58 -0.78 -26.40
CA PRO A 59 32.56 0.16 -26.92
C PRO A 59 32.12 1.62 -26.70
N PRO A 60 33.05 2.59 -26.66
CA PRO A 60 32.72 3.98 -26.35
C PRO A 60 31.94 4.62 -27.49
N MET A 61 30.71 5.08 -27.22
CA MET A 61 30.00 5.97 -28.13
C MET A 61 30.43 7.41 -27.85
N THR A 62 31.04 8.00 -28.88
CA THR A 62 31.43 9.41 -28.99
C THR A 62 30.23 10.34 -28.74
N SER A 63 30.40 11.24 -27.78
CA SER A 63 29.51 12.36 -27.49
C SER A 63 29.43 13.29 -28.71
N THR A 64 28.25 13.39 -29.30
CA THR A 64 27.90 14.49 -30.21
C THR A 64 26.87 15.35 -29.50
N LYS A 65 27.20 16.62 -29.22
CA LYS A 65 26.26 17.60 -28.67
C LYS A 65 25.11 17.81 -29.65
N ALA A 66 23.93 17.29 -29.32
CA ALA A 66 22.69 17.61 -30.02
C ALA A 66 22.01 18.79 -29.33
N THR A 67 21.86 19.88 -30.09
CA THR A 67 21.18 21.13 -29.74
C THR A 67 19.70 20.85 -29.46
N VAL A 68 19.20 21.32 -28.32
CA VAL A 68 17.78 21.28 -27.94
C VAL A 68 16.96 22.17 -28.87
N ASN A 69 16.27 21.57 -29.83
CA ASN A 69 15.09 22.11 -30.51
C ASN A 69 14.32 20.95 -31.16
N GLY A 70 13.23 20.52 -30.53
CA GLY A 70 12.33 19.51 -31.11
C GLY A 70 11.92 18.35 -30.18
N LEU A 71 11.56 18.63 -28.92
CA LEU A 71 10.75 17.66 -28.17
C LEU A 71 9.37 17.59 -28.85
N PRO A 72 8.88 16.42 -29.28
CA PRO A 72 7.49 16.30 -29.72
C PRO A 72 6.58 16.65 -28.52
N PRO A 73 5.39 17.25 -28.76
CA PRO A 73 4.41 17.38 -27.70
C PRO A 73 4.12 16.01 -27.09
N TRP A 74 3.87 15.98 -25.78
CA TRP A 74 3.38 14.80 -25.07
C TRP A 74 2.35 14.06 -25.92
N PRO A 75 2.43 12.72 -26.05
CA PRO A 75 1.51 11.99 -26.91
C PRO A 75 0.09 12.32 -26.48
N THR A 76 -0.63 13.02 -27.35
CA THR A 76 -2.07 13.17 -27.21
C THR A 76 -2.63 11.77 -27.35
N GLU A 77 -3.19 11.26 -26.24
CA GLU A 77 -3.74 9.92 -26.14
C GLU A 77 -4.69 9.69 -27.32
N ALA A 78 -4.33 8.79 -28.24
CA ALA A 78 -5.30 8.25 -29.18
C ALA A 78 -6.38 7.55 -28.34
N PRO A 79 -7.68 7.69 -28.65
CA PRO A 79 -8.73 7.10 -27.85
C PRO A 79 -8.49 5.59 -27.81
N ALA A 80 -8.16 5.08 -26.61
CA ALA A 80 -8.00 3.66 -26.39
C ALA A 80 -9.31 2.96 -26.80
N PRO A 81 -9.25 1.78 -27.45
CA PRO A 81 -10.45 1.01 -27.75
C PRO A 81 -11.18 0.77 -26.43
N THR A 82 -12.46 1.19 -26.38
CA THR A 82 -13.33 1.01 -25.23
C THR A 82 -13.38 -0.49 -24.92
N PRO A 83 -12.88 -0.96 -23.76
CA PRO A 83 -13.07 -2.35 -23.40
C PRO A 83 -14.56 -2.52 -23.08
N GLU A 84 -15.28 -3.15 -24.01
CA GLU A 84 -16.62 -3.68 -23.74
C GLU A 84 -16.49 -4.74 -22.65
N GLY A 85 -17.21 -4.53 -21.54
CA GLY A 85 -17.22 -5.42 -20.38
C GLY A 85 -16.23 -5.04 -19.27
N LYS A 86 -16.25 -3.79 -18.78
CA LYS A 86 -15.65 -3.50 -17.46
C LYS A 86 -16.40 -4.34 -16.43
N ALA A 87 -15.74 -5.33 -15.83
CA ALA A 87 -16.22 -5.97 -14.62
C ALA A 87 -16.59 -4.85 -13.64
N GLN A 88 -17.88 -4.76 -13.31
CA GLN A 88 -18.40 -3.67 -12.49
C GLN A 88 -17.74 -3.74 -11.12
N ARG A 89 -17.01 -2.68 -10.75
CA ARG A 89 -16.33 -2.60 -9.46
C ARG A 89 -17.37 -2.81 -8.36
N ASP A 90 -17.13 -3.77 -7.48
CA ASP A 90 -17.94 -3.98 -6.27
C ASP A 90 -17.88 -2.69 -5.42
N PRO A 91 -19.00 -1.97 -5.24
CA PRO A 91 -19.01 -0.71 -4.51
C PRO A 91 -18.75 -0.89 -3.01
N LYS A 92 -18.75 -2.13 -2.50
CA LYS A 92 -18.34 -2.43 -1.12
C LYS A 92 -16.84 -2.70 -0.99
N SER A 93 -16.11 -2.76 -2.11
CA SER A 93 -14.70 -3.10 -2.14
C SER A 93 -13.80 -1.87 -2.32
N VAL A 94 -12.95 -1.64 -1.32
CA VAL A 94 -12.02 -0.50 -1.28
C VAL A 94 -10.60 -0.99 -1.50
N PHE A 95 -9.94 -0.50 -2.54
CA PHE A 95 -8.51 -0.75 -2.74
C PHE A 95 -7.70 0.08 -1.73
N VAL A 96 -6.67 -0.52 -1.14
CA VAL A 96 -5.84 0.16 -0.14
C VAL A 96 -4.38 0.00 -0.53
N VAL A 97 -3.70 1.13 -0.71
CA VAL A 97 -2.25 1.23 -0.88
C VAL A 97 -1.62 1.51 0.48
N HIS A 98 -0.60 0.74 0.85
CA HIS A 98 0.06 0.91 2.14
C HIS A 98 1.53 0.47 2.10
N GLY A 99 2.28 0.89 3.12
CA GLY A 99 3.67 0.50 3.33
C GLY A 99 3.82 -0.91 3.92
N ARG A 100 4.97 -1.17 4.53
CA ARG A 100 5.26 -2.33 5.36
C ARG A 100 4.80 -2.18 6.81
N ASP A 101 4.54 -0.97 7.31
CA ASP A 101 3.82 -0.84 8.59
C ASP A 101 2.36 -1.28 8.41
N THR A 102 2.00 -2.42 9.00
CA THR A 102 0.66 -3.00 8.89
C THR A 102 -0.30 -2.50 9.99
N ARG A 103 0.21 -1.87 11.06
CA ARG A 103 -0.63 -1.32 12.13
C ARG A 103 -1.73 -0.38 11.62
N PRO A 104 -1.46 0.61 10.75
CA PRO A 104 -2.52 1.47 10.19
C PRO A 104 -3.45 0.73 9.25
N VAL A 105 -2.98 -0.31 8.59
CA VAL A 105 -3.79 -1.14 7.69
C VAL A 105 -4.88 -1.84 8.48
N GLU A 106 -4.54 -2.42 9.63
CA GLU A 106 -5.49 -3.09 10.51
C GLU A 106 -6.55 -2.13 11.07
N VAL A 107 -6.13 -0.91 11.43
CA VAL A 107 -7.06 0.14 11.88
C VAL A 107 -8.05 0.51 10.76
N VAL A 108 -7.57 0.74 9.53
CA VAL A 108 -8.43 1.04 8.39
C VAL A 108 -9.32 -0.15 8.03
N ARG A 109 -8.79 -1.37 8.07
CA ARG A 109 -9.53 -2.62 7.81
C ARG A 109 -10.71 -2.76 8.75
N GLN A 110 -10.48 -2.61 10.06
CA GLN A 110 -11.53 -2.69 11.07
C GLN A 110 -12.60 -1.61 10.84
N TYR A 111 -12.18 -0.38 10.56
CA TYR A 111 -13.12 0.70 10.30
C TYR A 111 -13.95 0.47 9.02
N LEU A 112 -13.34 -0.01 7.93
CA LEU A 112 -14.05 -0.38 6.71
C LEU A 112 -15.08 -1.49 6.98
N HIS A 113 -14.73 -2.52 7.75
CA HIS A 113 -15.66 -3.58 8.13
C HIS A 113 -16.85 -3.06 8.94
N PHE A 114 -16.59 -2.16 9.89
CA PHE A 114 -17.65 -1.49 10.65
C PHE A 114 -18.64 -0.74 9.74
N LEU A 115 -18.13 -0.14 8.65
CA LEU A 115 -18.94 0.53 7.63
C LEU A 115 -19.61 -0.44 6.62
N GLY A 116 -19.47 -1.75 6.81
CA GLY A 116 -19.99 -2.77 5.87
C GLY A 116 -19.22 -2.84 4.54
N LEU A 117 -18.02 -2.28 4.49
CA LEU A 117 -17.08 -2.36 3.38
C LEU A 117 -16.04 -3.46 3.64
N ARG A 118 -15.27 -3.78 2.62
CA ARG A 118 -14.11 -4.69 2.71
C ARG A 118 -12.92 -4.12 1.97
N MET A 119 -11.72 -4.45 2.43
CA MET A 119 -10.52 -4.24 1.64
C MET A 119 -10.52 -5.17 0.42
N MET A 120 -10.16 -4.61 -0.73
CA MET A 120 -9.96 -5.37 -1.96
C MET A 120 -8.71 -6.22 -1.85
N THR A 121 -8.78 -7.48 -2.26
CA THR A 121 -7.59 -8.33 -2.34
C THR A 121 -6.77 -7.98 -3.58
N TRP A 122 -5.47 -8.28 -3.56
CA TRP A 122 -4.63 -8.12 -4.75
C TRP A 122 -5.14 -8.96 -5.93
N SER A 123 -5.54 -10.21 -5.67
CA SER A 123 -6.10 -11.10 -6.69
C SER A 123 -7.39 -10.53 -7.30
N ASP A 124 -8.28 -9.96 -6.49
CA ASP A 124 -9.47 -9.27 -6.99
C ASP A 124 -9.07 -8.10 -7.89
N ALA A 125 -8.09 -7.29 -7.46
CA ALA A 125 -7.62 -6.14 -8.22
C ALA A 125 -6.97 -6.54 -9.56
N VAL A 126 -6.18 -7.62 -9.57
CA VAL A 126 -5.60 -8.23 -10.78
C VAL A 126 -6.72 -8.72 -11.71
N ASN A 127 -7.69 -9.45 -11.18
CA ASN A 127 -8.82 -9.98 -11.96
C ASN A 127 -9.65 -8.86 -12.61
N LEU A 128 -9.82 -7.72 -11.92
CA LEU A 128 -10.50 -6.54 -12.46
C LEU A 128 -9.77 -5.91 -13.66
N THR A 129 -8.49 -6.21 -13.87
CA THR A 129 -7.77 -5.75 -15.07
C THR A 129 -8.18 -6.51 -16.33
N GLY A 130 -8.71 -7.73 -16.19
CA GLY A 130 -9.00 -8.64 -17.30
C GLY A 130 -7.75 -9.13 -18.04
N LYS A 131 -6.54 -8.85 -17.53
CA LYS A 131 -5.27 -9.21 -18.16
C LYS A 131 -4.65 -10.44 -17.49
N PRO A 132 -4.00 -11.33 -18.25
CA PRO A 132 -3.29 -12.47 -17.67
C PRO A 132 -2.03 -12.06 -16.90
N GLN A 133 -1.41 -10.92 -17.27
CA GLN A 133 -0.24 -10.36 -16.61
C GLN A 133 -0.29 -8.82 -16.63
N PRO A 134 -1.12 -8.19 -15.78
CA PRO A 134 -1.17 -6.74 -15.69
C PRO A 134 0.08 -6.18 -15.01
N HIS A 135 0.49 -4.98 -15.42
CA HIS A 135 1.50 -4.21 -14.71
C HIS A 135 0.92 -3.64 -13.40
N THR A 136 1.73 -3.44 -12.36
CA THR A 136 1.30 -2.88 -11.06
C THR A 136 0.45 -1.62 -11.21
N TYR A 137 0.87 -0.69 -12.08
CA TYR A 137 0.14 0.56 -12.32
C TYR A 137 -1.24 0.38 -12.99
N GLU A 138 -1.49 -0.76 -13.64
CA GLU A 138 -2.79 -1.10 -14.18
C GLU A 138 -3.72 -1.70 -13.12
N ILE A 139 -3.13 -2.25 -12.06
CA ILE A 139 -3.82 -2.84 -10.91
C ILE A 139 -4.19 -1.76 -9.91
N VAL A 140 -3.31 -0.79 -9.64
CA VAL A 140 -3.58 0.33 -8.72
C VAL A 140 -4.87 1.02 -9.12
N LYS A 141 -5.81 1.13 -8.16
CA LYS A 141 -7.12 1.77 -8.33
C LYS A 141 -7.31 2.90 -7.32
N ALA A 142 -8.27 3.77 -7.63
CA ALA A 142 -8.84 4.70 -6.65
C ALA A 142 -9.27 3.96 -5.37
N GLY A 143 -8.89 4.50 -4.22
CA GLY A 143 -9.23 3.98 -2.91
C GLY A 143 -8.52 4.76 -1.82
N ILE A 144 -8.07 4.08 -0.78
CA ILE A 144 -7.30 4.68 0.31
C ILE A 144 -5.81 4.51 0.05
N VAL A 145 -5.03 5.57 0.24
CA VAL A 145 -3.57 5.49 0.30
C VAL A 145 -3.13 5.89 1.71
N ILE A 146 -2.48 4.96 2.41
CA ILE A 146 -1.99 5.15 3.78
C ILE A 146 -0.53 5.61 3.73
N PHE A 147 -0.28 6.77 4.34
CA PHE A 147 1.02 7.36 4.51
C PHE A 147 1.49 7.14 5.95
N SER A 148 2.38 6.17 6.12
CA SER A 148 3.05 5.81 7.37
C SER A 148 4.55 6.07 7.28
N PRO A 149 5.25 6.36 8.40
CA PRO A 149 6.67 6.70 8.42
C PRO A 149 7.59 5.47 8.30
N ASP A 150 7.38 4.65 7.29
CA ASP A 150 8.05 3.35 7.08
C ASP A 150 9.55 3.44 6.81
N ASP A 151 9.96 4.46 6.06
CA ASP A 151 11.35 4.68 5.69
C ASP A 151 11.83 5.96 6.38
N GLU A 152 13.13 6.05 6.69
CA GLU A 152 13.74 7.31 7.12
C GLU A 152 14.40 8.01 5.94
N ALA A 153 14.18 9.31 5.81
CA ALA A 153 14.84 10.13 4.79
C ALA A 153 15.28 11.49 5.30
N ARG A 154 16.27 12.04 4.61
CA ARG A 154 16.77 13.41 4.80
C ARG A 154 17.39 13.93 3.52
N LEU A 155 17.53 15.24 3.39
CA LEU A 155 18.31 15.80 2.30
C LEU A 155 19.80 15.46 2.47
N LYS A 156 20.50 15.38 1.34
CA LYS A 156 21.97 15.32 1.36
C LYS A 156 22.49 16.60 2.02
N PRO A 157 23.53 16.55 2.88
CA PRO A 157 23.94 17.71 3.66
C PRO A 157 24.22 18.99 2.86
N LYS A 158 24.75 18.85 1.64
CA LYS A 158 25.03 19.98 0.75
C LYS A 158 23.80 20.69 0.19
N PHE A 159 22.61 20.11 0.34
CA PHE A 159 21.33 20.64 -0.14
C PHE A 159 20.36 20.98 1.00
N ALA A 160 20.67 20.55 2.22
CA ALA A 160 19.81 20.72 3.38
C ALA A 160 20.09 22.06 4.06
N ASP A 161 19.04 22.73 4.53
CA ASP A 161 19.17 23.73 5.59
C ASP A 161 18.89 23.12 6.98
N GLY A 162 19.28 23.83 8.05
CA GLY A 162 19.34 23.37 9.44
C GLY A 162 18.51 22.13 9.84
N LYS A 163 17.17 22.20 9.71
CA LYS A 163 16.25 21.14 10.16
C LYS A 163 16.22 19.91 9.24
N GLU A 164 16.49 20.07 7.95
CA GLU A 164 16.44 19.02 6.93
C GLU A 164 17.63 18.06 6.99
N LEU A 165 18.61 18.34 7.85
CA LEU A 165 19.73 17.47 8.15
C LEU A 165 19.35 16.28 9.04
N LYS A 166 18.23 16.38 9.77
CA LYS A 166 17.75 15.29 10.63
C LYS A 166 16.94 14.30 9.78
N PRO A 167 17.16 12.98 9.95
CA PRO A 167 16.24 11.99 9.40
C PRO A 167 14.81 12.24 9.88
N GLU A 168 13.86 12.16 8.96
CA GLU A 168 12.42 12.20 9.22
C GLU A 168 11.79 10.94 8.61
N GLY A 169 10.78 10.39 9.30
CA GLY A 169 10.00 9.29 8.76
C GLY A 169 9.23 9.72 7.51
N GLN A 170 9.15 8.86 6.51
CA GLN A 170 8.44 9.10 5.26
C GLN A 170 7.75 7.81 4.79
N PRO A 171 6.74 7.91 3.91
CA PRO A 171 6.21 6.74 3.25
C PRO A 171 7.28 6.05 2.42
N ARG A 172 7.10 4.74 2.26
CA ARG A 172 7.82 3.94 1.27
C ARG A 172 7.78 4.62 -0.09
N GLN A 173 8.90 4.65 -0.80
CA GLN A 173 8.96 5.26 -2.14
C GLN A 173 7.91 4.69 -3.10
N ASN A 174 7.65 3.38 -3.02
CA ASN A 174 6.62 2.72 -3.82
C ASN A 174 5.21 3.28 -3.51
N VAL A 175 4.90 3.50 -2.23
CA VAL A 175 3.62 4.09 -1.80
C VAL A 175 3.46 5.50 -2.37
N THR A 176 4.51 6.32 -2.32
CA THR A 176 4.49 7.66 -2.91
C THR A 176 4.24 7.62 -4.42
N LEU A 177 4.87 6.70 -5.14
CA LEU A 177 4.69 6.55 -6.58
C LEU A 177 3.27 6.05 -6.92
N GLU A 178 2.78 5.05 -6.20
CA GLU A 178 1.44 4.50 -6.37
C GLU A 178 0.35 5.52 -6.01
N ALA A 179 0.57 6.34 -4.99
CA ALA A 179 -0.31 7.45 -4.64
C ALA A 179 -0.41 8.46 -5.79
N GLY A 180 0.73 8.84 -6.39
CA GLY A 180 0.76 9.70 -7.57
C GLY A 180 -0.01 9.10 -8.75
N MET A 181 0.15 7.79 -9.00
CA MET A 181 -0.56 7.09 -10.07
C MET A 181 -2.07 6.98 -9.83
N ALA A 182 -2.48 6.61 -8.61
CA ALA A 182 -3.89 6.57 -8.22
C ALA A 182 -4.52 7.96 -8.38
N PHE A 183 -3.80 9.00 -7.96
CA PHE A 183 -4.26 10.37 -8.05
C PHE A 183 -4.36 10.87 -9.50
N ALA A 184 -3.41 10.52 -10.37
CA ALA A 184 -3.42 10.89 -11.78
C ALA A 184 -4.55 10.21 -12.57
N THR A 185 -4.90 8.97 -12.21
CA THR A 185 -5.87 8.15 -12.95
C THR A 185 -7.29 8.20 -12.39
N ALA A 186 -7.43 8.50 -11.10
CA ALA A 186 -8.70 8.48 -10.39
C ALA A 186 -8.70 9.44 -9.20
N THR A 187 -8.49 10.72 -9.48
CA THR A 187 -8.45 11.81 -8.47
C THR A 187 -9.66 11.78 -7.54
N GLU A 188 -10.88 11.73 -8.06
CA GLU A 188 -12.12 11.81 -7.26
C GLU A 188 -12.35 10.59 -6.36
N GLY A 189 -11.68 9.47 -6.64
CA GLY A 189 -11.80 8.24 -5.87
C GLY A 189 -10.60 7.95 -4.96
N THR A 190 -9.62 8.85 -4.87
CA THR A 190 -8.39 8.65 -4.10
C THR A 190 -8.43 9.47 -2.81
N ILE A 191 -8.24 8.79 -1.68
CA ILE A 191 -8.30 9.36 -0.33
C ILE A 191 -6.95 9.15 0.35
N PHE A 192 -6.31 10.24 0.77
CA PHE A 192 -5.07 10.18 1.53
C PHE A 192 -5.36 10.08 3.03
N VAL A 193 -4.74 9.08 3.66
CA VAL A 193 -4.82 8.81 5.10
C VAL A 193 -3.41 8.87 5.68
N GLN A 194 -3.24 9.58 6.78
CA GLN A 194 -1.97 9.67 7.50
C GLN A 194 -2.07 8.93 8.83
N SER A 195 -1.15 7.99 9.08
CA SER A 195 -1.12 7.24 10.33
C SER A 195 -0.39 7.97 11.46
N GLU A 196 0.72 8.61 11.10
CA GLU A 196 1.62 9.35 11.98
C GLU A 196 2.28 10.48 11.18
N ARG A 197 3.04 11.36 11.84
CA ARG A 197 3.76 12.43 11.15
C ARG A 197 4.75 11.82 10.14
N VAL A 198 4.58 12.19 8.87
CA VAL A 198 5.56 11.91 7.81
C VAL A 198 6.20 13.21 7.35
N ARG A 199 7.40 13.09 6.77
CA ARG A 199 8.09 14.17 6.08
C ARG A 199 7.18 14.73 5.00
N ALA A 200 7.11 16.05 4.94
CA ALA A 200 6.20 16.73 4.05
C ALA A 200 6.60 16.56 2.57
N ILE A 201 5.60 16.49 1.70
CA ILE A 201 5.74 16.41 0.25
C ILE A 201 4.97 17.60 -0.31
N SER A 202 5.68 18.68 -0.66
CA SER A 202 5.09 19.98 -1.01
C SER A 202 4.05 19.90 -2.11
N ASP A 203 4.25 19.03 -3.11
CA ASP A 203 3.33 18.86 -4.24
C ASP A 203 1.94 18.33 -3.84
N ILE A 204 1.80 17.73 -2.65
CA ILE A 204 0.53 17.19 -2.13
C ILE A 204 0.09 17.81 -0.80
N GLU A 205 0.80 18.81 -0.28
CA GLU A 205 0.42 19.54 0.95
C GLU A 205 -0.92 20.27 0.81
N GLY A 206 -1.31 20.66 -0.40
CA GLY A 206 -2.59 21.31 -0.67
C GLY A 206 -3.82 20.40 -0.53
N PHE A 207 -3.63 19.08 -0.46
CA PHE A 207 -4.74 18.15 -0.25
C PHE A 207 -5.08 18.02 1.23
N ASN A 208 -6.37 17.83 1.50
CA ASN A 208 -6.83 17.59 2.86
C ASN A 208 -6.68 16.10 3.20
N TRP A 209 -6.00 15.79 4.30
CA TRP A 209 -5.67 14.45 4.78
C TRP A 209 -6.64 13.99 5.86
N VAL A 210 -6.92 12.68 5.89
CA VAL A 210 -7.56 12.06 7.06
C VAL A 210 -6.49 11.56 8.01
N SER A 211 -6.50 11.98 9.26
CA SER A 211 -5.56 11.49 10.27
C SER A 211 -6.14 10.32 11.07
N LEU A 212 -5.34 9.27 11.30
CA LEU A 212 -5.68 8.19 12.23
C LEU A 212 -5.30 8.59 13.66
N ASP A 213 -6.04 9.53 14.24
CA ASP A 213 -5.80 10.07 15.59
C ASP A 213 -6.89 9.69 16.62
N GLY A 214 -7.87 8.89 16.19
CA GLY A 214 -8.95 8.38 17.02
C GLY A 214 -10.13 9.35 17.18
N THR A 215 -10.02 10.58 16.67
CA THR A 215 -11.06 11.60 16.82
C THR A 215 -12.32 11.23 16.03
N TRP A 216 -13.47 11.66 16.55
CA TRP A 216 -14.75 11.43 15.87
C TRP A 216 -14.82 12.17 14.53
N ASP A 217 -14.23 13.37 14.45
CA ASP A 217 -14.22 14.18 13.23
C ASP A 217 -13.47 13.50 12.09
N ASN A 218 -12.28 12.94 12.33
CA ASN A 218 -11.53 12.23 11.29
C ASN A 218 -12.22 10.92 10.86
N ARG A 219 -12.89 10.21 11.79
CA ARG A 219 -13.73 9.06 11.43
C ARG A 219 -14.84 9.50 10.48
N LYS A 220 -15.59 10.55 10.85
CA LYS A 220 -16.67 11.09 10.02
C LYS A 220 -16.16 11.61 8.68
N ASP A 221 -14.98 12.22 8.65
CA ASP A 221 -14.37 12.69 7.42
C ASP A 221 -14.08 11.53 6.46
N LEU A 222 -13.44 10.45 6.94
CA LEU A 222 -13.19 9.26 6.11
C LEU A 222 -14.49 8.63 5.61
N LEU A 223 -15.50 8.50 6.47
CA LEU A 223 -16.82 8.03 6.10
C LEU A 223 -17.42 8.83 4.93
N ASN A 224 -17.42 10.16 5.04
CA ASN A 224 -18.00 11.03 4.03
C ASN A 224 -17.21 10.95 2.71
N ARG A 225 -15.88 10.89 2.77
CA ARG A 225 -15.04 10.74 1.59
C ARG A 225 -15.26 9.40 0.88
N LEU A 226 -15.40 8.31 1.64
CA LEU A 226 -15.73 7.00 1.07
C LEU A 226 -17.08 7.03 0.33
N ARG A 227 -18.10 7.70 0.89
CA ARG A 227 -19.38 7.90 0.19
C ARG A 227 -19.24 8.72 -1.08
N ASN A 228 -18.52 9.84 -1.00
CA ASN A 228 -18.29 10.72 -2.14
C ASN A 228 -17.51 10.00 -3.25
N ALA A 229 -16.62 9.08 -2.88
CA ALA A 229 -15.90 8.19 -3.80
C ALA A 229 -16.76 7.03 -4.35
N GLY A 230 -18.06 6.97 -4.00
CA GLY A 230 -19.02 5.98 -4.51
C GLY A 230 -19.05 4.66 -3.74
N ALA A 231 -18.45 4.57 -2.55
CA ALA A 231 -18.51 3.36 -1.74
C ALA A 231 -19.92 3.16 -1.16
N ALA A 232 -20.44 1.93 -1.25
CA ALA A 232 -21.74 1.54 -0.72
C ALA A 232 -21.67 1.29 0.80
N VAL A 233 -21.46 2.37 1.56
CA VAL A 233 -21.37 2.34 3.02
C VAL A 233 -22.70 1.92 3.63
N ASN A 234 -22.68 0.93 4.51
CA ASN A 234 -23.81 0.55 5.34
C ASN A 234 -23.78 1.32 6.66
N GLN A 235 -24.63 2.35 6.78
CA GLN A 235 -24.75 3.15 8.00
C GLN A 235 -25.82 2.58 8.94
N ALA A 236 -25.73 1.30 9.28
CA ALA A 236 -26.64 0.72 10.26
C ALA A 236 -26.35 1.23 11.69
N ASN A 237 -25.15 1.76 11.94
CA ASN A 237 -24.72 2.33 13.21
C ASN A 237 -24.16 3.75 13.01
N ASP A 238 -24.82 4.75 13.58
CA ASP A 238 -24.40 6.16 13.51
C ASP A 238 -23.31 6.52 14.52
N ASN A 239 -23.04 5.64 15.50
CA ASN A 239 -22.03 5.87 16.51
C ASN A 239 -20.65 5.45 15.99
N LEU A 240 -19.89 6.40 15.44
CA LEU A 240 -18.53 6.13 14.94
C LEU A 240 -17.50 5.84 16.05
N ASN A 241 -17.84 6.08 17.33
CA ASN A 241 -17.03 5.71 18.49
C ASN A 241 -17.34 4.30 19.02
N ASP A 242 -18.19 3.54 18.33
CA ASP A 242 -18.45 2.15 18.67
C ASP A 242 -17.14 1.35 18.72
N ALA A 243 -17.03 0.42 19.68
CA ALA A 243 -15.85 -0.43 19.83
C ALA A 243 -15.56 -1.26 18.57
N LEU A 244 -16.60 -1.62 17.81
CA LEU A 244 -16.47 -2.35 16.55
C LEU A 244 -15.78 -1.53 15.47
N ALA A 245 -15.89 -0.19 15.51
CA ALA A 245 -15.18 0.72 14.61
C ALA A 245 -13.67 0.81 14.91
N GLY A 246 -13.22 0.20 16.00
CA GLY A 246 -11.82 0.20 16.41
C GLY A 246 -11.34 1.55 16.96
N PRO A 247 -10.06 1.64 17.33
CA PRO A 247 -9.49 2.82 17.97
C PRO A 247 -9.30 4.00 17.01
N PHE A 248 -9.31 3.76 15.69
CA PHE A 248 -9.04 4.75 14.64
C PHE A 248 -7.75 5.56 14.86
N LYS A 249 -6.79 4.95 15.56
CA LYS A 249 -5.47 5.46 15.84
C LYS A 249 -4.48 4.33 15.94
N ILE A 250 -3.22 4.63 15.68
CA ILE A 250 -2.13 3.67 15.86
C ILE A 250 -1.82 3.57 17.35
N THR A 251 -1.75 2.34 17.86
CA THR A 251 -1.23 2.05 19.19
C THR A 251 0.16 1.45 19.05
N GLU A 252 1.05 1.82 19.98
CA GLU A 252 2.39 1.24 20.09
C GLU A 252 2.35 -0.27 20.35
#